data_AF-A0A7S1CAQ9-F1
#
_entry.id   AF-A0A7S1CAQ9-F1
#
_cell.length_a   1.000
_cell.length_b   1.000
_cell.length_c   1.000
_cell.angle_alpha   90.00
_cell.angle_beta   90.00
_cell.angle_gamma   90.00
#
_symmetry.space_group_name_H-M   'P 1'
#
loop_
_entity.id
_entity.type
_entity.pdbx_description
1 polymer ?
#
loop_
_entity_poly.entity_id
_entity_poly.type
_entity_poly.pdbx_seq_one_letter_code
_entity_poly.pdbx_strand_id
1 'polypeptide(L)'
;VRAACRAGTMSTKFLHTKEFHPKNRENQKKVYEAEMGAKQRRVEEERRAEQVRREREQAENEKMLVSNYASEKDAAAALKSHPLHFMYAAPPGLGGAAGGAGGRREPAVAAGGGAGDAA
;
A
#
# COMPACT_ATOMS: atom_id res chain seq x y z
N VAL A 1 42.93 -27.84 24.92
CA VAL A 1 41.92 -28.73 25.53
C VAL A 1 40.91 -27.87 26.28
N ARG A 2 39.83 -27.40 25.62
CA ARG A 2 38.77 -26.63 26.27
C ARG A 2 37.69 -27.62 26.72
N ALA A 3 37.52 -27.72 28.04
CA ALA A 3 36.52 -28.57 28.66
C ALA A 3 35.12 -28.14 28.20
N ALA A 4 34.46 -29.00 27.42
CA ALA A 4 33.05 -28.88 27.13
C ALA A 4 32.29 -29.29 28.41
N CYS A 5 31.99 -28.31 29.27
CA CYS A 5 31.02 -28.48 30.35
C CYS A 5 29.67 -28.80 29.71
N ARG A 6 29.31 -30.09 29.63
CA ARG A 6 27.95 -30.53 29.34
C ARG A 6 27.08 -30.14 30.53
N ALA A 7 26.46 -28.95 30.44
CA ALA A 7 25.45 -28.51 31.39
C ALA A 7 24.28 -29.51 31.37
N GLY A 8 23.92 -30.01 32.55
CA GLY A 8 22.94 -31.08 32.73
C GLY A 8 21.59 -30.81 32.04
N THR A 9 21.02 -31.87 31.48
CA THR A 9 19.79 -31.86 30.66
C THR A 9 18.48 -31.76 31.47
N MET A 10 18.55 -31.46 32.78
CA MET A 10 17.39 -31.26 33.65
C MET A 10 17.36 -29.83 34.22
N SER A 11 17.09 -28.81 33.39
CA SER A 11 16.67 -27.45 33.85
C SER A 11 16.29 -26.47 32.72
N THR A 12 16.46 -26.80 31.43
CA THR A 12 16.15 -25.83 30.36
C THR A 12 14.66 -25.48 30.29
N LYS A 13 13.76 -26.43 30.59
CA LYS A 13 12.31 -26.19 30.61
C LYS A 13 11.89 -25.21 31.71
N PHE A 14 12.51 -25.25 32.89
CA PHE A 14 12.23 -24.33 34.00
C PHE A 14 12.64 -22.89 33.66
N LEU A 15 13.76 -22.69 32.96
CA LEU A 15 14.17 -21.35 32.55
C LEU A 15 13.19 -20.72 31.54
N HIS A 16 12.54 -21.53 30.69
CA HIS A 16 11.53 -21.02 29.75
C HIS A 16 10.24 -20.55 30.43
N THR A 17 9.94 -21.00 31.66
CA THR A 17 8.78 -20.50 32.42
C THR A 17 9.07 -19.18 33.12
N LYS A 18 10.33 -18.71 33.11
CA LYS A 18 10.70 -17.43 33.70
C LYS A 18 10.49 -16.28 32.72
N GLU A 19 10.02 -15.16 33.28
CA GLU A 19 9.67 -13.95 32.52
C GLU A 19 10.88 -13.23 31.94
N PHE A 20 12.05 -13.33 32.57
CA PHE A 20 13.27 -12.64 32.11
C PHE A 20 14.07 -13.45 31.06
N HIS A 21 13.71 -14.72 30.80
CA HIS A 21 14.54 -15.57 29.97
C HIS A 21 14.34 -15.25 28.47
N PRO A 22 15.40 -15.02 27.68
CA PRO A 22 15.27 -14.56 26.29
C PRO A 22 14.69 -15.61 25.37
N LYS A 23 14.80 -16.90 25.72
CA LYS A 23 14.19 -17.99 24.94
C LYS A 23 12.71 -18.23 25.25
N ASN A 24 12.14 -17.48 26.20
CA ASN A 24 10.70 -17.52 26.43
C ASN A 24 9.99 -17.01 25.16
N ARG A 25 8.92 -17.69 24.73
CA ARG A 25 8.14 -17.35 23.55
C ARG A 25 7.66 -15.90 23.58
N GLU A 26 7.25 -15.39 24.73
CA GLU A 26 6.77 -14.01 24.87
C GLU A 26 7.88 -13.00 24.61
N ASN A 27 9.08 -13.25 25.11
CA ASN A 27 10.22 -12.37 24.89
C ASN A 27 10.73 -12.45 23.45
N GLN A 28 10.73 -13.64 22.85
CA GLN A 28 11.05 -13.79 21.42
C GLN A 28 10.06 -13.02 20.54
N LYS A 29 8.77 -13.03 20.87
CA LYS A 29 7.76 -12.21 20.18
C LYS A 29 8.06 -10.72 20.33
N LYS A 30 8.35 -10.23 21.54
CA LYS A 30 8.70 -8.82 21.77
C LYS A 30 9.94 -8.39 20.98
N VAL A 31 10.96 -9.24 20.95
CA VAL A 31 12.18 -9.00 20.15
C VAL A 31 11.83 -8.95 18.67
N TYR A 32 11.04 -9.91 18.18
CA TYR A 32 10.60 -9.92 16.79
C TYR A 32 9.78 -8.68 16.42
N GLU A 33 8.83 -8.27 17.24
CA GLU A 33 8.03 -7.06 17.02
C GLU A 33 8.90 -5.81 16.98
N ALA A 34 9.88 -5.70 17.89
CA ALA A 34 10.84 -4.60 17.90
C ALA A 34 11.71 -4.60 16.63
N GLU A 35 12.20 -5.76 16.20
CA GLU A 35 12.99 -5.90 14.97
C GLU A 35 12.17 -5.56 13.73
N MET A 36 10.92 -6.04 13.64
CA MET A 36 10.04 -5.77 12.51
C MET A 36 9.62 -4.29 12.48
N GLY A 37 9.32 -3.70 13.64
CA GLY A 37 9.05 -2.26 13.74
C GLY A 37 10.25 -1.41 13.31
N ALA A 38 11.47 -1.79 13.70
CA ALA A 38 12.68 -1.11 13.27
C ALA A 38 12.91 -1.25 11.75
N LYS A 39 12.67 -2.43 11.17
CA LYS A 39 12.75 -2.65 9.73
C LYS A 39 11.72 -1.81 8.97
N GLN A 40 10.47 -1.75 9.45
CA GLN A 40 9.42 -0.94 8.84
C GLN A 40 9.78 0.54 8.83
N ARG A 41 10.28 1.08 9.94
CA ARG A 41 10.73 2.48 10.02
C ARG A 41 11.82 2.80 8.99
N ARG A 42 12.80 1.91 8.81
CA ARG A 42 13.84 2.08 7.79
C ARG A 42 13.25 2.13 6.38
N VAL A 43 12.35 1.21 6.05
CA VAL A 43 11.68 1.18 4.74
C VAL A 43 10.84 2.44 4.52
N GLU A 44 10.16 2.94 5.56
CA GLU A 44 9.42 4.19 5.47
C GLU A 44 10.33 5.40 5.25
N GLU A 45 11.47 5.47 5.93
CA GLU A 45 12.47 6.52 5.75
C GLU A 45 13.06 6.48 4.33
N GLU A 46 13.41 5.29 3.83
CA GLU A 46 13.87 5.09 2.45
C GLU A 46 12.82 5.52 1.43
N ARG A 47 11.55 5.10 1.61
CA ARG A 47 10.46 5.50 0.73
C ARG A 47 10.22 7.01 0.75
N ARG A 48 10.34 7.67 1.91
CA ARG A 48 10.25 9.14 2.01
C ARG A 48 11.42 9.81 1.28
N ALA A 49 12.63 9.28 1.42
CA ALA A 49 13.79 9.80 0.70
C ALA A 49 13.63 9.65 -0.82
N GLU A 50 13.10 8.52 -1.29
CA GLU A 50 12.78 8.31 -2.70
C GLU A 50 11.70 9.26 -3.22
N GLN A 51 10.65 9.52 -2.43
CA GLN A 51 9.61 10.48 -2.79
C GLN A 51 10.19 11.88 -2.97
N VAL A 52 11.02 12.34 -2.03
CA VAL A 52 11.68 13.64 -2.13
C VAL A 52 12.59 13.72 -3.35
N ARG A 53 13.28 12.63 -3.72
CA ARG A 53 14.07 12.58 -4.96
C ARG A 53 13.17 12.71 -6.20
N ARG A 54 12.08 11.96 -6.27
CA ARG A 54 11.12 12.03 -7.39
C ARG A 54 10.49 13.42 -7.50
N GLU A 55 10.15 14.06 -6.38
CA GLU A 55 9.61 15.42 -6.36
C GLU A 55 10.63 16.44 -6.87
N ARG A 56 11.91 16.29 -6.51
CA ARG A 56 12.98 17.15 -7.04
C ARG A 56 13.15 16.95 -8.54
N GLU A 57 13.19 15.71 -9.01
CA GLU A 57 13.27 15.39 -10.44
C GLU A 57 12.06 15.96 -11.20
N GLN A 58 10.85 15.88 -10.64
CA GLN A 58 9.66 16.51 -11.21
C GLN A 58 9.80 18.03 -11.27
N ALA A 59 10.20 18.68 -10.19
CA ALA A 59 10.39 20.13 -10.16
C ALA A 59 11.47 20.60 -11.15
N GLU A 60 12.55 19.84 -11.31
CA GLU A 60 13.59 20.09 -12.32
C GLU A 60 13.02 19.96 -13.74
N ASN A 61 12.27 18.90 -14.01
CA ASN A 61 11.60 18.71 -15.29
C ASN A 61 10.59 19.82 -15.60
N GLU A 62 9.77 20.22 -14.62
CA GLU A 62 8.82 21.33 -14.76
C GLU A 62 9.56 22.64 -15.07
N LYS A 63 10.65 22.93 -14.36
CA LYS A 63 11.48 24.11 -14.62
C LYS A 63 12.08 24.09 -16.02
N MET A 64 12.58 22.94 -16.48
CA MET A 64 13.09 22.77 -17.84
C MET A 64 11.98 22.99 -18.88
N LEU A 65 10.79 22.42 -18.67
CA LEU A 65 9.64 22.63 -19.56
C LEU A 65 9.29 24.11 -19.65
N VAL A 66 9.09 24.78 -18.52
CA VAL A 66 8.77 26.23 -18.47
C VAL A 66 9.82 27.06 -19.20
N SER A 67 11.11 26.75 -19.03
CA SER A 67 12.19 27.50 -19.70
C SER A 67 12.24 27.33 -21.22
N ASN A 68 11.67 26.25 -21.75
CA ASN A 68 11.65 25.97 -23.19
C ASN A 68 10.45 26.61 -23.92
N TYR A 69 9.44 27.10 -23.20
CA TYR A 69 8.30 27.78 -23.82
C TYR A 69 8.54 29.28 -23.94
N ALA A 70 8.22 29.83 -25.12
CA ALA A 70 8.39 31.26 -25.42
C ALA A 70 7.43 32.17 -24.63
N SER A 71 6.33 31.62 -24.09
CA SER A 71 5.37 32.34 -23.26
C SER A 71 4.99 31.53 -22.03
N GLU A 72 4.80 32.22 -20.90
CA GLU A 72 4.35 31.61 -19.64
C GLU A 72 2.98 30.94 -19.77
N LYS A 73 2.15 31.42 -20.72
CA LYS A 73 0.80 30.88 -20.96
C LYS A 73 0.84 29.50 -21.59
N ASP A 74 1.79 29.25 -22.49
CA ASP A 74 1.96 27.95 -23.15
C ASP A 74 2.58 26.91 -22.20
N ALA A 75 3.51 27.35 -21.35
CA ALA A 75 4.08 26.51 -20.29
C ALA A 75 3.00 26.04 -19.29
N ALA A 76 2.12 26.96 -18.87
CA ALA A 76 1.04 26.65 -17.94
C ALA A 76 -0.02 25.70 -18.52
N ALA A 77 -0.26 25.73 -19.84
CA ALA A 77 -1.15 24.79 -20.52
C ALA A 77 -0.53 23.39 -20.64
N ALA A 78 0.78 23.30 -20.89
CA ALA A 78 1.51 22.04 -20.97
C ALA A 78 1.66 21.33 -19.62
N LEU A 79 1.83 22.07 -18.52
CA LEU A 79 1.82 21.51 -17.15
C LEU A 79 0.44 20.95 -16.77
N LYS A 80 -0.64 21.63 -17.19
CA LYS A 80 -2.03 21.24 -16.87
C LYS A 80 -2.56 20.05 -17.67
N SER A 81 -1.89 19.65 -18.75
CA SER A 81 -2.30 18.49 -19.57
C SER A 81 -1.85 17.15 -18.97
N HIS A 82 -1.23 17.14 -17.78
CA HIS A 82 -0.91 15.91 -17.06
C HIS A 82 -2.16 15.03 -16.82
N PRO A 83 -2.09 13.73 -17.12
CA PRO A 83 -3.20 12.98 -17.67
C PRO A 83 -4.23 12.47 -16.65
N LEU A 84 -5.50 12.55 -17.04
CA LEU A 84 -6.68 12.07 -16.31
C LEU A 84 -6.87 10.56 -16.48
N HIS A 85 -5.96 9.76 -15.93
CA HIS A 85 -5.98 8.30 -16.09
C HIS A 85 -7.16 7.61 -15.37
N PHE A 86 -7.67 8.23 -14.31
CA PHE A 86 -8.79 7.69 -13.53
C PHE A 86 -10.15 7.81 -14.23
N MET A 87 -10.30 8.68 -15.23
CA MET A 87 -11.61 8.99 -15.83
C MET A 87 -12.12 7.92 -16.80
N TYR A 88 -11.22 7.13 -17.37
CA TYR A 88 -11.56 6.06 -18.30
C TYR A 88 -11.23 4.67 -17.73
N ALA A 89 -10.82 4.60 -16.46
CA ALA A 89 -10.56 3.35 -15.77
C ALA A 89 -11.88 2.73 -15.30
N ALA A 90 -12.13 1.48 -15.67
CA ALA A 90 -13.29 0.75 -15.19
C ALA A 90 -13.21 0.58 -13.65
N PRO A 91 -14.34 0.70 -12.94
CA PRO A 91 -14.34 0.66 -11.48
C PRO A 91 -13.90 -0.73 -10.98
N PRO A 92 -13.03 -0.79 -9.95
CA PRO A 92 -12.55 -2.05 -9.40
C PRO A 92 -13.71 -2.84 -8.79
N GLY A 93 -13.96 -4.05 -9.31
CA GLY A 93 -15.03 -4.95 -8.87
C GLY A 93 -16.02 -5.35 -9.97
N LEU A 94 -16.02 -4.69 -11.13
CA LEU A 94 -16.77 -5.10 -12.31
C LEU A 94 -15.90 -6.06 -13.15
N GLY A 95 -16.13 -7.37 -13.05
CA GLY A 95 -15.44 -8.33 -13.94
C GLY A 95 -15.92 -8.22 -15.40
N GLY A 96 -15.01 -8.27 -16.38
CA GLY A 96 -15.31 -8.37 -17.84
C GLY A 96 -14.44 -7.39 -18.66
N ALA A 97 -13.60 -7.78 -19.61
CA ALA A 97 -13.86 -8.59 -20.81
C ALA A 97 -15.01 -8.05 -21.69
N ALA A 98 -14.96 -6.78 -22.09
CA ALA A 98 -15.73 -6.26 -23.22
C ALA A 98 -15.15 -4.94 -23.77
N GLY A 99 -13.89 -4.98 -24.20
CA GLY A 99 -13.38 -4.02 -25.17
C GLY A 99 -13.81 -4.44 -26.57
N GLY A 100 -15.10 -4.33 -26.89
CA GLY A 100 -15.58 -4.62 -28.24
C GLY A 100 -17.09 -4.88 -28.32
N ALA A 101 -17.72 -4.20 -29.28
CA ALA A 101 -19.06 -4.41 -29.83
C ALA A 101 -20.26 -3.90 -29.02
N GLY A 102 -20.94 -2.91 -29.60
CA GLY A 102 -22.16 -2.29 -29.08
C GLY A 102 -23.43 -3.11 -29.30
N GLY A 103 -24.56 -2.53 -28.91
CA GLY A 103 -25.87 -2.99 -29.38
C GLY A 103 -27.02 -2.92 -28.38
N ARG A 104 -27.78 -1.83 -28.47
CA ARG A 104 -29.24 -1.70 -28.24
C ARG A 104 -29.83 -1.79 -26.81
N ARG A 105 -30.74 -0.83 -26.61
CA ARG A 105 -31.63 -0.58 -25.47
C ARG A 105 -32.75 -1.61 -25.39
N GLU A 106 -33.25 -1.88 -24.18
CA GLU A 106 -34.67 -2.06 -23.79
C GLU A 106 -34.71 -2.33 -22.25
N PRO A 107 -35.40 -1.54 -21.40
CA PRO A 107 -35.73 -1.98 -20.04
C PRO A 107 -37.14 -2.59 -19.97
N ALA A 108 -37.19 -3.86 -19.58
CA ALA A 108 -38.42 -4.62 -19.35
C ALA A 108 -39.21 -4.06 -18.14
N VAL A 109 -40.51 -3.84 -18.39
CA VAL A 109 -41.53 -3.48 -17.40
C VAL A 109 -41.83 -4.69 -16.53
N ALA A 110 -41.64 -4.59 -15.21
CA ALA A 110 -42.12 -5.57 -14.25
C ALA A 110 -43.09 -4.90 -13.27
N ALA A 111 -44.38 -5.10 -13.57
CA ALA A 111 -45.49 -4.86 -12.67
C ALA A 111 -45.47 -5.84 -11.49
N GLY A 112 -45.83 -5.39 -10.28
CA GLY A 112 -46.08 -6.33 -9.19
C GLY A 112 -46.19 -5.73 -7.78
N GLY A 113 -47.40 -5.29 -7.43
CA GLY A 113 -48.02 -5.59 -6.12
C GLY A 113 -47.60 -4.77 -4.89
N GLY A 114 -48.32 -3.67 -4.64
CA GLY A 114 -48.48 -3.12 -3.29
C GLY A 114 -49.93 -3.27 -2.83
N ALA A 115 -50.14 -3.79 -1.63
CA ALA A 115 -51.22 -3.43 -0.69
C ALA A 115 -51.29 -4.44 0.47
N GLY A 116 -51.26 -3.92 1.70
CA GLY A 116 -51.82 -4.60 2.87
C GLY A 116 -50.85 -4.73 4.04
N ASP A 117 -50.78 -3.72 4.90
CA ASP A 117 -50.88 -4.01 6.34
C ASP A 117 -51.67 -2.89 7.01
N ALA A 118 -52.64 -3.29 7.82
CA ALA A 118 -53.65 -2.45 8.45
C ALA A 118 -53.71 -2.82 9.94
N ALA A 119 -53.84 -1.76 10.76
CA ALA A 119 -54.22 -1.74 12.18
C ALA A 119 -53.18 -2.25 13.19
#